data_AF-A0A518AJH7-F1
#
_entry.id   AF-A0A518AJH7-F1
#
_cell.length_a   1.000
_cell.length_b   1.000
_cell.length_c   1.000
_cell.angle_alpha   90.00
_cell.angle_beta   90.00
_cell.angle_gamma   90.00
#
_symmetry.space_group_name_H-M   'P 1'
#
loop_
_entity.id
_entity.type
_entity.pdbx_description
1 polymer ?
#
loop_
_entity_poly.entity_id
_entity_poly.type
_entity_poly.pdbx_seq_one_letter_code
_entity_poly.pdbx_strand_id
1 'polypeptide(L)'
;MRIALLTCCWMILVGATSVAPAKTLYVNNQMGSDTASGLTAEPQIDNGPLKTIEAALILADKADRIVIANTGVPYHEAISLSKPNHSGYRNKPLVIEGNGAVLDGTVGHELGAWKHVQGNVFAMQPRRITYQQLFDGALPLQRVELLSTDELANLQPKTWGLLDGKIYFCTEEQKIPADYELRHAGLQTGITLYMVRHVRIENLVVQGFQQDGVNAHELVQDCELVDIDLRANGRAGLSVGGVSRVSVSQGNFYDNGRVQVRTEGLGELELAASEVDDSTAPAYRTKGRKLLVDGQPISAP
;
A
#
# COMPACT_ATOMS: atom_id res chain seq x y z
N MET A 1 -14.99 76.10 -9.28
CA MET A 1 -13.74 76.08 -8.48
C MET A 1 -14.15 75.98 -7.01
N ARG A 2 -13.84 74.96 -6.21
CA ARG A 2 -12.94 73.80 -6.29
C ARG A 2 -13.66 72.60 -5.64
N ILE A 3 -13.62 71.45 -6.30
CA ILE A 3 -14.11 70.17 -5.77
C ILE A 3 -13.00 69.57 -4.92
N ALA A 4 -13.26 69.30 -3.65
CA ALA A 4 -12.33 68.58 -2.78
C ALA A 4 -12.58 67.07 -2.95
N LEU A 5 -11.74 66.40 -3.74
CA LEU A 5 -11.65 64.94 -3.76
C LEU A 5 -10.87 64.48 -2.52
N LEU A 6 -11.55 63.83 -1.58
CA LEU A 6 -10.91 63.02 -0.55
C LEU A 6 -10.62 61.65 -1.14
N THR A 7 -9.35 61.42 -1.47
CA THR A 7 -8.81 60.14 -1.94
C THR A 7 -8.75 59.14 -0.79
N CYS A 8 -9.64 58.15 -0.80
CA CYS A 8 -9.50 56.92 -0.02
C CYS A 8 -8.30 56.11 -0.55
N CYS A 9 -7.16 56.20 0.14
CA CYS A 9 -6.07 55.23 -0.02
C CYS A 9 -6.46 53.92 0.68
N TRP A 10 -7.15 53.03 -0.02
CA TRP A 10 -7.16 51.61 0.30
C TRP A 10 -5.78 51.03 -0.04
N MET A 11 -4.94 50.89 0.97
CA MET A 11 -3.73 50.06 0.88
C MET A 11 -4.19 48.60 0.75
N ILE A 12 -4.22 48.10 -0.49
CA ILE A 12 -4.32 46.68 -0.77
C ILE A 12 -3.00 46.06 -0.31
N LEU A 13 -3.00 45.49 0.90
CA LEU A 13 -1.95 44.62 1.38
C LEU A 13 -2.01 43.34 0.53
N VAL A 14 -1.35 43.34 -0.63
CA VAL A 14 -1.08 42.11 -1.39
C VAL A 14 -0.10 41.31 -0.52
N GLY A 15 -0.65 40.49 0.37
CA GLY A 15 0.10 39.46 1.05
C GLY A 15 0.64 38.53 -0.03
N ALA A 16 1.88 38.74 -0.43
CA ALA A 16 2.63 37.77 -1.21
C ALA A 16 2.78 36.52 -0.33
N THR A 17 1.81 35.61 -0.40
CA THR A 17 1.98 34.27 0.11
C THR A 17 3.14 33.68 -0.66
N SER A 18 4.32 33.62 -0.05
CA SER A 18 5.45 32.91 -0.62
C SER A 18 5.02 31.45 -0.75
N VAL A 19 4.64 31.03 -1.95
CA VAL A 19 4.49 29.62 -2.25
C VAL A 19 5.91 29.07 -2.21
N ALA A 20 6.30 28.51 -1.07
CA ALA A 20 7.58 27.83 -0.95
C ALA A 20 7.64 26.79 -2.09
N PRO A 21 8.77 26.66 -2.80
CA PRO A 21 8.91 25.62 -3.80
C PRO A 21 8.65 24.27 -3.13
N ALA A 22 8.01 23.37 -3.88
CA ALA A 22 7.79 22.02 -3.38
C ALA A 22 9.16 21.37 -3.23
N LYS A 23 9.40 20.75 -2.08
CA LYS A 23 10.68 20.12 -1.77
C LYS A 23 10.64 18.64 -2.10
N THR A 24 11.83 18.07 -2.29
CA THR A 24 12.03 16.64 -2.42
C THR A 24 12.56 16.10 -1.10
N LEU A 25 11.89 15.11 -0.55
CA LEU A 25 12.31 14.32 0.61
C LEU A 25 12.80 12.96 0.13
N TYR A 26 13.96 12.53 0.59
CA TYR A 26 14.56 11.24 0.26
C TYR A 26 14.41 10.27 1.43
N VAL A 27 14.10 9.02 1.11
CA VAL A 27 13.93 7.93 2.08
C VAL A 27 14.85 6.77 1.72
N ASN A 28 15.57 6.23 2.70
CA ASN A 28 16.44 5.06 2.56
C ASN A 28 16.42 4.24 3.87
N ASN A 29 15.81 3.06 3.85
CA ASN A 29 15.66 2.20 5.04
C ASN A 29 16.98 1.63 5.60
N GLN A 30 18.06 1.62 4.81
CA GLN A 30 19.36 1.08 5.24
C GLN A 30 20.28 2.16 5.82
N MET A 31 20.35 3.32 5.16
CA MET A 31 21.33 4.37 5.50
C MET A 31 20.69 5.63 6.12
N GLY A 32 19.37 5.74 6.09
CA GLY A 32 18.65 6.91 6.57
C GLY A 32 18.46 6.96 8.08
N SER A 33 18.06 8.15 8.54
CA SER A 33 17.72 8.43 9.94
C SER A 33 16.49 9.33 9.99
N ASP A 34 15.49 8.98 10.79
CA ASP A 34 14.25 9.79 10.93
C ASP A 34 14.47 11.10 11.71
N THR A 35 15.70 11.33 12.19
CA THR A 35 16.12 12.62 12.76
C THR A 35 16.79 13.53 11.73
N ALA A 36 17.09 13.03 10.52
CA ALA A 36 17.65 13.81 9.43
C ALA A 36 16.57 14.71 8.78
N SER A 37 16.99 15.66 7.94
CA SER A 37 16.03 16.53 7.24
C SER A 37 15.31 15.86 6.08
N GLY A 38 15.88 14.80 5.50
CA GLY A 38 15.40 14.17 4.27
C GLY A 38 15.71 14.96 3.00
N LEU A 39 16.40 16.10 3.07
CA LEU A 39 16.63 16.96 1.88
C LEU A 39 17.78 16.49 0.98
N THR A 40 18.53 15.49 1.39
CA THR A 40 19.64 14.90 0.63
C THR A 40 19.47 13.39 0.52
N ALA A 41 19.75 12.84 -0.66
CA ALA A 41 19.63 11.40 -0.91
C ALA A 41 20.73 10.58 -0.22
N GLU A 42 21.93 11.16 -0.11
CA GLU A 42 23.09 10.52 0.50
C GLU A 42 23.31 11.00 1.94
N PRO A 43 23.78 10.11 2.83
CA PRO A 43 24.22 10.49 4.17
C PRO A 43 25.36 11.52 4.11
N GLN A 44 25.27 12.52 4.99
CA GLN A 44 26.26 13.56 5.23
C GLN A 44 26.52 13.64 6.74
N ILE A 45 27.57 14.37 7.14
CA ILE A 45 27.99 14.46 8.55
C ILE A 45 26.83 14.92 9.46
N ASP A 46 26.02 15.88 8.99
CA ASP A 46 24.94 16.49 9.78
C ASP A 46 23.54 16.28 9.16
N ASN A 47 23.41 15.45 8.13
CA ASN A 47 22.15 15.31 7.40
C ASN A 47 22.08 14.04 6.55
N GLY A 48 20.94 13.75 5.93
CA GLY A 48 20.78 12.58 5.07
C GLY A 48 19.32 12.31 4.72
N PRO A 49 19.07 11.14 4.08
CA PRO A 49 17.72 10.66 3.84
C PRO A 49 17.05 10.26 5.16
N LEU A 50 15.72 10.30 5.16
CA LEU A 50 14.90 9.74 6.21
C LEU A 50 14.96 8.22 6.16
N LYS A 51 14.71 7.53 7.27
CA LYS A 51 14.73 6.07 7.32
C LYS A 51 13.40 5.48 6.88
N THR A 52 12.29 6.11 7.28
CA THR A 52 10.92 5.63 7.06
C THR A 52 10.14 6.56 6.13
N ILE A 53 9.20 5.98 5.37
CA ILE A 53 8.28 6.75 4.52
C ILE A 53 7.34 7.57 5.42
N GLU A 54 6.97 7.05 6.59
CA GLU A 54 6.12 7.79 7.56
C GLU A 54 6.82 9.06 8.07
N ALA A 55 8.13 9.03 8.35
CA ALA A 55 8.87 10.24 8.71
C ALA A 55 8.87 11.28 7.57
N ALA A 56 8.98 10.83 6.31
CA ALA A 56 8.85 11.73 5.16
C ALA A 56 7.46 12.34 5.06
N LEU A 57 6.39 11.56 5.28
CA LEU A 57 5.03 12.08 5.31
C LEU A 57 4.80 13.08 6.44
N ILE A 58 5.43 12.89 7.62
CA ILE A 58 5.37 13.85 8.73
C ILE A 58 5.98 15.21 8.33
N LEU A 59 7.06 15.22 7.55
CA LEU A 59 7.76 16.43 7.10
C LEU A 59 7.22 17.02 5.79
N ALA A 60 6.42 16.25 5.06
CA ALA A 60 5.85 16.66 3.79
C ALA A 60 4.86 17.82 3.96
N ASP A 61 4.95 18.77 3.05
CA ASP A 61 3.94 19.79 2.81
C ASP A 61 3.23 19.51 1.48
N LYS A 62 2.23 20.33 1.16
CA LYS A 62 1.45 20.20 -0.06
C LYS A 62 2.33 20.22 -1.30
N ALA A 63 2.06 19.29 -2.19
CA ALA A 63 2.73 19.16 -3.48
C ALA A 63 4.24 18.82 -3.42
N ASP A 64 4.74 18.39 -2.25
CA ASP A 64 6.10 17.86 -2.13
C ASP A 64 6.26 16.52 -2.84
N ARG A 65 7.52 16.12 -3.04
CA ARG A 65 7.90 14.83 -3.60
C ARG A 65 8.63 14.01 -2.55
N ILE A 66 8.26 12.74 -2.40
CA ILE A 66 8.96 11.75 -1.58
C ILE A 66 9.60 10.75 -2.54
N VAL A 67 10.92 10.58 -2.47
CA VAL A 67 11.70 9.67 -3.32
C VAL A 67 12.22 8.55 -2.44
N ILE A 68 11.74 7.34 -2.69
CA ILE A 68 12.08 6.14 -1.93
C ILE A 68 13.25 5.45 -2.65
N ALA A 69 14.32 5.19 -1.92
CA ALA A 69 15.44 4.43 -2.45
C ALA A 69 15.09 2.94 -2.52
N ASN A 70 15.31 2.33 -3.68
CA ASN A 70 15.26 0.88 -3.80
C ASN A 70 16.59 0.28 -3.34
N THR A 71 16.61 -0.19 -2.10
CA THR A 71 17.80 -0.76 -1.44
C THR A 71 17.90 -2.28 -1.59
N GLY A 72 16.94 -2.91 -2.27
CA GLY A 72 16.77 -4.37 -2.29
C GLY A 72 16.24 -4.96 -0.98
N VAL A 73 16.01 -4.14 0.07
CA VAL A 73 15.39 -4.56 1.33
C VAL A 73 14.01 -3.92 1.46
N PRO A 74 12.95 -4.68 1.78
CA PRO A 74 11.61 -4.11 1.93
C PRO A 74 11.49 -3.05 3.03
N TYR A 75 10.60 -2.10 2.81
CA TYR A 75 10.12 -1.14 3.80
C TYR A 75 8.98 -1.79 4.58
N HIS A 76 9.25 -2.22 5.81
CA HIS A 76 8.27 -2.89 6.68
C HIS A 76 7.42 -1.90 7.48
N GLU A 77 6.49 -1.25 6.79
CA GLU A 77 5.68 -0.17 7.34
C GLU A 77 4.30 -0.10 6.67
N ALA A 78 3.37 0.61 7.32
CA ALA A 78 2.07 0.95 6.78
C ALA A 78 1.94 2.48 6.83
N ILE A 79 1.55 3.09 5.72
CA ILE A 79 1.56 4.56 5.57
C ILE A 79 0.14 5.11 5.39
N SER A 80 -0.08 6.32 5.92
CA SER A 80 -1.39 6.98 5.85
C SER A 80 -1.28 8.40 5.29
N LEU A 81 -1.93 8.61 4.13
CA LEU A 81 -2.18 9.92 3.57
C LEU A 81 -3.55 10.40 4.03
N SER A 82 -3.58 11.01 5.21
CA SER A 82 -4.81 11.47 5.87
C SER A 82 -4.75 12.89 6.46
N LYS A 83 -3.57 13.54 6.43
CA LYS A 83 -3.39 14.89 6.96
C LYS A 83 -3.67 15.94 5.86
N PRO A 84 -4.07 17.18 6.23
CA PRO A 84 -4.32 18.24 5.25
C PRO A 84 -3.15 18.54 4.29
N ASN A 85 -1.91 18.29 4.73
CA ASN A 85 -0.71 18.50 3.94
C ASN A 85 -0.39 17.33 3.00
N HIS A 86 -1.04 16.16 3.17
CA HIS A 86 -0.84 14.99 2.32
C HIS A 86 -1.64 15.11 1.00
N SER A 87 -1.63 16.30 0.38
CA SER A 87 -2.38 16.60 -0.83
C SER A 87 -1.65 17.63 -1.67
N GLY A 88 -1.73 17.52 -2.98
CA GLY A 88 -1.20 18.51 -3.90
C GLY A 88 -2.24 19.50 -4.42
N TYR A 89 -1.94 20.05 -5.57
CA TYR A 89 -2.79 20.88 -6.42
C TYR A 89 -2.97 20.20 -7.78
N ARG A 90 -4.01 20.58 -8.53
CA ARG A 90 -4.35 20.02 -9.85
C ARG A 90 -3.16 19.89 -10.81
N ASN A 91 -2.26 20.87 -10.82
CA ASN A 91 -1.09 20.92 -11.70
C ASN A 91 0.23 20.65 -10.95
N LYS A 92 0.16 20.27 -9.67
CA LYS A 92 1.32 20.05 -8.81
C LYS A 92 0.92 19.04 -7.71
N PRO A 93 0.81 17.75 -8.04
CA PRO A 93 0.41 16.74 -7.07
C PRO A 93 1.47 16.58 -5.98
N LEU A 94 1.08 16.02 -4.83
CA LEU A 94 2.06 15.39 -3.92
C LEU A 94 2.46 14.05 -4.54
N VAL A 95 3.76 13.79 -4.64
CA VAL A 95 4.28 12.62 -5.35
C VAL A 95 5.02 11.70 -4.39
N ILE A 96 4.72 10.41 -4.44
CA ILE A 96 5.53 9.34 -3.84
C ILE A 96 6.13 8.53 -4.99
N GLU A 97 7.43 8.66 -5.22
CA GLU A 97 8.20 7.92 -6.22
C GLU A 97 8.90 6.74 -5.53
N GLY A 98 8.46 5.53 -5.83
CA GLY A 98 8.92 4.30 -5.19
C GLY A 98 10.23 3.74 -5.74
N ASN A 99 10.63 4.07 -6.97
CA ASN A 99 11.82 3.53 -7.65
C ASN A 99 11.92 1.98 -7.67
N GLY A 100 10.79 1.28 -7.65
CA GLY A 100 10.71 -0.17 -7.58
C GLY A 100 10.94 -0.74 -6.18
N ALA A 101 10.90 0.09 -5.14
CA ALA A 101 10.97 -0.36 -3.75
C ALA A 101 9.74 -1.20 -3.38
N VAL A 102 9.90 -2.03 -2.36
CA VAL A 102 8.83 -2.90 -1.82
C VAL A 102 8.36 -2.33 -0.48
N LEU A 103 7.07 -2.00 -0.40
CA LEU A 103 6.34 -1.74 0.84
C LEU A 103 5.69 -3.06 1.31
N ASP A 104 6.09 -3.55 2.48
CA ASP A 104 5.82 -4.93 2.89
C ASP A 104 5.17 -5.01 4.29
N GLY A 105 3.95 -5.52 4.33
CA GLY A 105 3.14 -5.67 5.54
C GLY A 105 3.39 -6.94 6.36
N THR A 106 4.34 -7.78 5.96
CA THR A 106 4.59 -9.06 6.61
C THR A 106 5.37 -8.89 7.91
N VAL A 107 5.07 -9.76 8.88
CA VAL A 107 5.76 -9.84 10.16
C VAL A 107 6.32 -11.25 10.39
N GLY A 108 7.40 -11.32 11.17
CA GLY A 108 7.92 -12.57 11.68
C GLY A 108 6.97 -13.21 12.70
N HIS A 109 7.29 -14.43 13.10
CA HIS A 109 6.59 -15.16 14.14
C HIS A 109 7.48 -15.29 15.38
N GLU A 110 6.87 -15.48 16.55
CA GLU A 110 7.62 -15.73 17.78
C GLU A 110 8.26 -17.13 17.76
N LEU A 111 9.38 -17.29 18.48
CA LEU A 111 10.02 -18.59 18.62
C LEU A 111 9.04 -19.61 19.21
N GLY A 112 8.86 -20.74 18.52
CA GLY A 112 7.96 -21.80 18.94
C GLY A 112 6.47 -21.51 18.69
N ALA A 113 6.11 -20.48 17.92
CA ALA A 113 4.72 -20.19 17.55
C ALA A 113 4.07 -21.32 16.72
N TRP A 114 4.87 -22.01 15.90
CA TRP A 114 4.42 -23.16 15.12
C TRP A 114 4.33 -24.43 15.97
N LYS A 115 3.20 -25.13 15.90
CA LYS A 115 2.95 -26.40 16.57
C LYS A 115 2.72 -27.51 15.55
N HIS A 116 3.35 -28.65 15.77
CA HIS A 116 3.08 -29.85 14.95
C HIS A 116 1.61 -30.27 15.09
N VAL A 117 0.99 -30.67 13.97
CA VAL A 117 -0.41 -31.14 13.93
C VAL A 117 -0.47 -32.59 13.49
N GLN A 118 0.00 -32.89 12.28
CA GLN A 118 0.04 -34.24 11.71
C GLN A 118 1.02 -34.28 10.54
N GLY A 119 1.64 -35.43 10.27
CA GLY A 119 2.60 -35.56 9.16
C GLY A 119 3.64 -34.44 9.18
N ASN A 120 3.75 -33.72 8.07
CA ASN A 120 4.60 -32.52 7.91
C ASN A 120 3.83 -31.20 8.05
N VAL A 121 2.62 -31.22 8.62
CA VAL A 121 1.76 -30.04 8.79
C VAL A 121 1.95 -29.43 10.18
N PHE A 122 2.20 -28.13 10.19
CA PHE A 122 2.32 -27.30 11.38
C PHE A 122 1.27 -26.19 11.37
N ALA A 123 0.79 -25.81 12.54
CA ALA A 123 -0.17 -24.73 12.70
C ALA A 123 0.39 -23.58 13.54
N MET A 124 0.02 -22.36 13.18
CA MET A 124 0.25 -21.15 13.94
C MET A 124 -1.02 -20.30 13.94
N GLN A 125 -1.34 -19.68 15.08
CA GLN A 125 -2.40 -18.68 15.14
C GLN A 125 -1.80 -17.27 15.02
N PRO A 126 -2.02 -16.55 13.92
CA PRO A 126 -1.59 -15.16 13.81
C PRO A 126 -2.42 -14.25 14.73
N ARG A 127 -1.87 -13.09 15.09
CA ARG A 127 -2.57 -12.09 15.90
C ARG A 127 -3.86 -11.60 15.23
N ARG A 128 -3.84 -11.47 13.90
CA ARG A 128 -5.01 -11.15 13.07
C ARG A 128 -5.44 -12.42 12.34
N ILE A 129 -6.66 -12.89 12.59
CA ILE A 129 -7.09 -14.24 12.20
C ILE A 129 -7.74 -14.35 10.82
N THR A 130 -7.98 -13.22 10.13
CA THR A 130 -8.61 -13.19 8.81
C THR A 130 -7.62 -12.73 7.75
N TYR A 131 -7.92 -13.04 6.49
CA TYR A 131 -7.21 -12.50 5.32
C TYR A 131 -5.69 -12.63 5.44
N GLN A 132 -5.24 -13.83 5.75
CA GLN A 132 -3.81 -14.10 5.91
C GLN A 132 -3.17 -14.34 4.55
N GLN A 133 -1.86 -14.13 4.51
CA GLN A 133 -0.94 -14.55 3.47
C GLN A 133 0.31 -15.08 4.17
N LEU A 134 0.95 -16.09 3.59
CA LEU A 134 2.18 -16.68 4.10
C LEU A 134 3.28 -16.54 3.02
N PHE A 135 4.48 -16.22 3.47
CA PHE A 135 5.66 -15.97 2.63
C PHE A 135 6.82 -16.84 3.11
N ASP A 136 7.71 -17.17 2.18
CA ASP A 136 9.04 -17.72 2.44
C ASP A 136 10.06 -16.73 1.86
N GLY A 137 10.67 -15.93 2.73
CA GLY A 137 11.45 -14.75 2.34
C GLY A 137 10.55 -13.69 1.69
N ALA A 138 10.90 -13.28 0.47
CA ALA A 138 10.16 -12.27 -0.29
C ALA A 138 9.01 -12.83 -1.13
N LEU A 139 8.88 -14.17 -1.24
CA LEU A 139 7.95 -14.81 -2.15
C LEU A 139 6.70 -15.30 -1.42
N PRO A 140 5.49 -15.03 -1.95
CA PRO A 140 4.27 -15.62 -1.39
C PRO A 140 4.27 -17.13 -1.64
N LEU A 141 3.80 -17.89 -0.64
CA LEU A 141 3.58 -19.32 -0.76
C LEU A 141 2.18 -19.59 -1.30
N GLN A 142 2.05 -20.69 -2.06
CA GLN A 142 0.78 -21.08 -2.63
C GLN A 142 -0.23 -21.43 -1.54
N ARG A 143 -1.38 -20.73 -1.57
CA ARG A 143 -2.51 -21.00 -0.70
C ARG A 143 -3.40 -22.10 -1.30
N VAL A 144 -3.83 -23.01 -0.45
CA VAL A 144 -4.85 -24.03 -0.70
C VAL A 144 -6.08 -23.69 0.14
N GLU A 145 -7.27 -23.73 -0.46
CA GLU A 145 -8.52 -23.59 0.29
C GLU A 145 -8.74 -24.84 1.13
N LEU A 146 -9.04 -24.63 2.41
CA LEU A 146 -9.35 -25.69 3.37
C LEU A 146 -10.78 -25.48 3.89
N LEU A 147 -11.61 -26.51 3.79
CA LEU A 147 -12.98 -26.52 4.30
C LEU A 147 -13.07 -27.25 5.64
N SER A 148 -12.16 -28.18 5.92
CA SER A 148 -12.10 -28.92 7.18
C SER A 148 -10.68 -29.37 7.52
N THR A 149 -10.47 -29.86 8.75
CA THR A 149 -9.18 -30.37 9.20
C THR A 149 -8.77 -31.68 8.52
N ASP A 150 -9.72 -32.43 7.96
CA ASP A 150 -9.44 -33.71 7.28
C ASP A 150 -8.65 -33.49 5.99
N GLU A 151 -8.78 -32.31 5.38
CA GLU A 151 -8.06 -31.92 4.16
C GLU A 151 -6.59 -31.58 4.40
N LEU A 152 -6.17 -31.42 5.67
CA LEU A 152 -4.77 -31.13 6.01
C LEU A 152 -3.82 -32.22 5.51
N ALA A 153 -4.28 -33.46 5.39
CA ALA A 153 -3.47 -34.57 4.87
C ALA A 153 -3.13 -34.43 3.37
N ASN A 154 -3.86 -33.59 2.65
CA ASN A 154 -3.70 -33.39 1.21
C ASN A 154 -2.81 -32.19 0.86
N LEU A 155 -2.40 -31.39 1.86
CA LEU A 155 -1.51 -30.25 1.63
C LEU A 155 -0.17 -30.75 1.05
N GLN A 156 0.20 -30.20 -0.10
CA GLN A 156 1.49 -30.47 -0.73
C GLN A 156 2.61 -29.72 0.01
N PRO A 157 3.86 -30.20 -0.04
CA PRO A 157 5.00 -29.47 0.52
C PRO A 157 5.05 -28.03 0.01
N LYS A 158 5.43 -27.10 0.90
CA LYS A 158 5.48 -25.65 0.65
C LYS A 158 4.14 -25.00 0.28
N THR A 159 3.01 -25.65 0.60
CA THR A 159 1.68 -25.04 0.52
C THR A 159 1.10 -24.78 1.90
N TRP A 160 0.11 -23.91 1.97
CA TRP A 160 -0.53 -23.54 3.22
C TRP A 160 -2.03 -23.30 3.06
N GLY A 161 -2.77 -23.36 4.16
CA GLY A 161 -4.19 -23.01 4.20
C GLY A 161 -4.57 -22.26 5.47
N LEU A 162 -5.71 -21.57 5.42
CA LEU A 162 -6.28 -20.83 6.56
C LEU A 162 -7.60 -21.51 6.96
N LEU A 163 -7.67 -22.04 8.17
CA LEU A 163 -8.86 -22.69 8.72
C LEU A 163 -8.99 -22.33 10.21
N ASP A 164 -10.20 -21.98 10.66
CA ASP A 164 -10.50 -21.59 12.05
C ASP A 164 -9.53 -20.55 12.65
N GLY A 165 -9.11 -19.59 11.82
CA GLY A 165 -8.20 -18.52 12.21
C GLY A 165 -6.76 -18.96 12.44
N LYS A 166 -6.37 -20.17 12.02
CA LYS A 166 -5.00 -20.70 12.06
C LYS A 166 -4.45 -20.88 10.66
N ILE A 167 -3.17 -20.56 10.50
CA ILE A 167 -2.40 -20.89 9.32
C ILE A 167 -1.88 -22.32 9.51
N TYR A 168 -2.15 -23.18 8.55
CA TYR A 168 -1.59 -24.53 8.44
C TYR A 168 -0.59 -24.54 7.31
N PHE A 169 0.66 -24.91 7.60
CA PHE A 169 1.75 -24.96 6.63
C PHE A 169 2.31 -26.37 6.54
N CYS A 170 2.44 -26.89 5.32
CA CYS A 170 3.03 -28.20 5.05
C CYS A 170 4.50 -28.03 4.66
N THR A 171 5.40 -28.53 5.51
CA THR A 171 6.84 -28.53 5.24
C THR A 171 7.20 -29.66 4.27
N GLU A 172 8.39 -29.57 3.69
CA GLU A 172 9.01 -30.72 3.03
C GLU A 172 9.36 -31.81 4.07
N GLU A 173 9.58 -33.02 3.60
CA GLU A 173 9.96 -34.13 4.49
C GLU A 173 11.21 -33.78 5.31
N GLN A 174 11.16 -34.12 6.61
CA GLN A 174 12.24 -33.89 7.57
C GLN A 174 12.57 -32.40 7.83
N LYS A 175 11.79 -31.47 7.28
CA LYS A 175 11.90 -30.04 7.55
C LYS A 175 10.90 -29.60 8.61
N ILE A 176 11.28 -28.55 9.33
CA ILE A 176 10.44 -27.84 10.29
C ILE A 176 10.24 -26.38 9.86
N PRO A 177 9.21 -25.66 10.35
CA PRO A 177 8.99 -24.25 10.00
C PRO A 177 10.18 -23.33 10.23
N ALA A 178 11.06 -23.65 11.18
CA ALA A 178 12.28 -22.89 11.45
C ALA A 178 13.37 -23.02 10.36
N ASP A 179 13.22 -23.96 9.42
CA ASP A 179 14.13 -24.12 8.27
C ASP A 179 13.79 -23.18 7.10
N TYR A 180 12.73 -22.37 7.23
CA TYR A 180 12.20 -21.45 6.22
C TYR A 180 12.21 -20.02 6.77
N GLU A 181 12.22 -19.03 5.88
CA GLU A 181 12.09 -17.62 6.28
C GLU A 181 10.60 -17.23 6.33
N LEU A 182 9.82 -17.92 7.18
CA LEU A 182 8.37 -17.75 7.19
C LEU A 182 7.95 -16.40 7.78
N ARG A 183 7.22 -15.64 6.97
CA ARG A 183 6.55 -14.39 7.34
C ARG A 183 5.08 -14.47 7.00
N HIS A 184 4.25 -13.72 7.72
CA HIS A 184 2.81 -13.69 7.47
C HIS A 184 2.26 -12.27 7.50
N ALA A 185 1.10 -12.06 6.87
CA ALA A 185 0.46 -10.75 6.83
C ALA A 185 0.08 -10.24 8.22
N GLY A 186 0.78 -9.21 8.71
CA GLY A 186 0.65 -8.70 10.08
C GLY A 186 0.16 -7.25 10.17
N LEU A 187 0.65 -6.38 9.28
CA LEU A 187 0.17 -5.01 9.15
C LEU A 187 -1.16 -4.98 8.40
N GLN A 188 -2.04 -4.03 8.73
CA GLN A 188 -3.43 -4.09 8.28
C GLN A 188 -3.62 -3.64 6.84
N THR A 189 -3.12 -2.47 6.46
CA THR A 189 -3.29 -1.87 5.13
C THR A 189 -1.98 -1.21 4.75
N GLY A 190 -1.55 -1.34 3.49
CA GLY A 190 -0.28 -0.76 3.04
C GLY A 190 -0.32 0.74 2.95
N ILE A 191 -1.16 1.25 2.05
CA ILE A 191 -1.35 2.68 1.83
C ILE A 191 -2.81 3.01 2.09
N THR A 192 -3.05 3.87 3.08
CA THR A 192 -4.37 4.45 3.32
C THR A 192 -4.43 5.85 2.71
N LEU A 193 -5.33 6.06 1.74
CA LEU A 193 -5.70 7.38 1.24
C LEU A 193 -7.04 7.78 1.87
N TYR A 194 -7.07 8.87 2.63
CA TYR A 194 -8.26 9.33 3.35
C TYR A 194 -8.40 10.85 3.29
N MET A 195 -9.47 11.34 2.67
CA MET A 195 -9.75 12.78 2.50
C MET A 195 -8.62 13.59 1.85
N VAL A 196 -7.85 12.96 0.96
CA VAL A 196 -6.74 13.58 0.23
C VAL A 196 -7.07 13.84 -1.23
N ARG A 197 -6.35 14.77 -1.85
CA ARG A 197 -6.51 15.10 -3.27
C ARG A 197 -5.19 15.35 -3.97
N HIS A 198 -5.17 15.12 -5.28
CA HIS A 198 -4.00 15.39 -6.12
C HIS A 198 -2.74 14.70 -5.56
N VAL A 199 -2.83 13.39 -5.37
CA VAL A 199 -1.72 12.53 -4.92
C VAL A 199 -1.37 11.61 -6.06
N ARG A 200 -0.07 11.44 -6.32
CA ARG A 200 0.44 10.48 -7.28
C ARG A 200 1.41 9.54 -6.58
N ILE A 201 1.19 8.23 -6.70
CA ILE A 201 2.08 7.19 -6.17
C ILE A 201 2.56 6.36 -7.35
N GLU A 202 3.87 6.26 -7.53
CA GLU A 202 4.43 5.64 -8.73
C GLU A 202 5.59 4.68 -8.46
N ASN A 203 5.72 3.64 -9.29
CA ASN A 203 6.83 2.68 -9.29
C ASN A 203 7.08 2.04 -7.91
N LEU A 204 6.06 1.37 -7.36
CA LEU A 204 6.11 0.77 -6.03
C LEU A 204 5.48 -0.63 -6.03
N VAL A 205 6.06 -1.56 -5.29
CA VAL A 205 5.44 -2.86 -4.98
C VAL A 205 4.81 -2.79 -3.60
N VAL A 206 3.55 -3.17 -3.44
CA VAL A 206 2.85 -3.19 -2.15
C VAL A 206 2.32 -4.60 -1.89
N GLN A 207 2.82 -5.24 -0.83
CA GLN A 207 2.54 -6.65 -0.56
C GLN A 207 2.38 -7.00 0.92
N GLY A 208 1.78 -8.15 1.19
CA GLY A 208 1.81 -8.77 2.51
C GLY A 208 0.97 -8.07 3.58
N PHE A 209 0.04 -7.18 3.19
CA PHE A 209 -0.90 -6.56 4.13
C PHE A 209 -2.10 -7.46 4.39
N GLN A 210 -2.60 -7.46 5.63
CA GLN A 210 -3.70 -8.32 6.06
C GLN A 210 -5.03 -7.95 5.39
N GLN A 211 -5.30 -6.68 5.10
CA GLN A 211 -6.48 -6.26 4.36
C GLN A 211 -6.10 -5.91 2.93
N ASP A 212 -5.82 -4.64 2.67
CA ASP A 212 -5.62 -4.16 1.31
C ASP A 212 -4.20 -3.61 1.13
N GLY A 213 -3.64 -3.78 -0.07
CA GLY A 213 -2.40 -3.10 -0.45
C GLY A 213 -2.61 -1.59 -0.42
N VAL A 214 -3.61 -1.11 -1.17
CA VAL A 214 -4.05 0.29 -1.16
C VAL A 214 -5.54 0.36 -0.83
N ASN A 215 -5.89 1.23 0.12
CA ASN A 215 -7.27 1.54 0.46
C ASN A 215 -7.52 3.05 0.31
N ALA A 216 -8.38 3.42 -0.62
CA ALA A 216 -8.83 4.80 -0.83
C ALA A 216 -10.29 4.94 -0.36
N HIS A 217 -10.50 5.69 0.71
CA HIS A 217 -11.83 5.82 1.32
C HIS A 217 -12.09 7.23 1.83
N GLU A 218 -13.37 7.64 1.78
CA GLU A 218 -13.87 8.98 2.12
C GLU A 218 -13.14 10.16 1.45
N LEU A 219 -13.72 10.68 0.35
CA LEU A 219 -13.30 11.94 -0.29
C LEU A 219 -11.87 11.96 -0.85
N VAL A 220 -11.37 10.82 -1.33
CA VAL A 220 -10.14 10.79 -2.14
C VAL A 220 -10.45 11.31 -3.55
N GLN A 221 -9.73 12.32 -4.04
CA GLN A 221 -10.05 12.98 -5.33
C GLN A 221 -8.81 13.20 -6.18
N ASP A 222 -8.91 12.89 -7.48
CA ASP A 222 -7.83 13.09 -8.46
C ASP A 222 -6.51 12.47 -7.97
N CYS A 223 -6.58 11.24 -7.47
CA CYS A 223 -5.42 10.46 -7.03
C CYS A 223 -5.06 9.41 -8.07
N GLU A 224 -3.77 9.33 -8.38
CA GLU A 224 -3.19 8.49 -9.43
C GLU A 224 -2.25 7.46 -8.83
N LEU A 225 -2.41 6.20 -9.23
CA LEU A 225 -1.42 5.15 -9.00
C LEU A 225 -0.80 4.79 -10.36
N VAL A 226 0.52 4.80 -10.49
CA VAL A 226 1.19 4.61 -11.78
C VAL A 226 2.30 3.58 -11.67
N ASP A 227 2.35 2.60 -12.57
CA ASP A 227 3.43 1.59 -12.56
C ASP A 227 3.53 0.92 -11.18
N ILE A 228 2.43 0.33 -10.70
CA ILE A 228 2.31 -0.16 -9.33
C ILE A 228 1.96 -1.65 -9.30
N ASP A 229 2.67 -2.41 -8.46
CA ASP A 229 2.39 -3.82 -8.23
C ASP A 229 1.67 -3.98 -6.89
N LEU A 230 0.40 -4.38 -6.92
CA LEU A 230 -0.40 -4.65 -5.72
C LEU A 230 -0.65 -6.14 -5.62
N ARG A 231 0.22 -6.83 -4.87
CA ARG A 231 0.27 -8.30 -4.89
C ARG A 231 0.25 -8.94 -3.52
N ALA A 232 -0.24 -10.17 -3.44
CA ALA A 232 -0.16 -10.98 -2.24
C ALA A 232 -0.63 -10.26 -0.96
N ASN A 233 -1.70 -9.45 -1.06
CA ASN A 233 -2.40 -8.87 0.07
C ASN A 233 -3.56 -9.77 0.49
N GLY A 234 -3.96 -9.73 1.76
CA GLY A 234 -4.88 -10.67 2.36
C GLY A 234 -6.31 -10.61 1.83
N ARG A 235 -6.80 -9.41 1.51
CA ARG A 235 -8.13 -9.17 0.97
C ARG A 235 -8.06 -8.66 -0.46
N ALA A 236 -7.49 -7.48 -0.68
CA ALA A 236 -7.45 -6.87 -2.01
C ALA A 236 -6.12 -6.20 -2.33
N GLY A 237 -5.77 -6.12 -3.62
CA GLY A 237 -4.70 -5.24 -4.07
C GLY A 237 -5.11 -3.78 -3.87
N LEU A 238 -6.27 -3.41 -4.45
CA LEU A 238 -6.84 -2.07 -4.36
C LEU A 238 -8.31 -2.10 -3.94
N SER A 239 -8.66 -1.25 -2.97
CA SER A 239 -10.04 -0.98 -2.56
C SER A 239 -10.36 0.52 -2.67
N VAL A 240 -11.40 0.87 -3.43
CA VAL A 240 -11.88 2.26 -3.58
C VAL A 240 -13.32 2.37 -3.10
N GLY A 241 -13.55 3.17 -2.07
CA GLY A 241 -14.86 3.32 -1.41
C GLY A 241 -15.24 4.75 -1.06
N GLY A 242 -16.37 4.91 -0.36
CA GLY A 242 -16.95 6.21 -0.04
C GLY A 242 -17.37 6.98 -1.29
N VAL A 243 -16.99 8.26 -1.39
CA VAL A 243 -17.19 9.14 -2.57
C VAL A 243 -15.88 9.40 -3.32
N SER A 244 -14.98 8.42 -3.31
CA SER A 244 -13.62 8.55 -3.81
C SER A 244 -13.50 8.35 -5.33
N ARG A 245 -12.49 8.96 -5.94
CA ARG A 245 -12.11 8.80 -7.34
C ARG A 245 -10.61 8.55 -7.45
N VAL A 246 -10.26 7.40 -8.02
CA VAL A 246 -8.87 6.97 -8.21
C VAL A 246 -8.69 6.51 -9.66
N SER A 247 -7.55 6.84 -10.25
CA SER A 247 -7.12 6.27 -11.53
C SER A 247 -5.82 5.48 -11.34
N VAL A 248 -5.70 4.36 -12.03
CA VAL A 248 -4.48 3.58 -12.13
C VAL A 248 -4.06 3.49 -13.58
N SER A 249 -2.77 3.71 -13.85
CA SER A 249 -2.17 3.43 -15.15
C SER A 249 -0.99 2.47 -14.98
N GLN A 250 -0.91 1.42 -15.79
CA GLN A 250 0.18 0.44 -15.72
C GLN A 250 0.25 -0.27 -14.36
N GLY A 251 -0.90 -0.62 -13.77
CA GLY A 251 -0.94 -1.38 -12.52
C GLY A 251 -0.96 -2.89 -12.76
N ASN A 252 -0.29 -3.65 -11.90
CA ASN A 252 -0.34 -5.11 -11.86
C ASN A 252 -0.99 -5.59 -10.56
N PHE A 253 -2.00 -6.46 -10.66
CA PHE A 253 -2.75 -6.95 -9.51
C PHE A 253 -2.86 -8.47 -9.56
N TYR A 254 -2.22 -9.16 -8.62
CA TYR A 254 -2.12 -10.62 -8.60
C TYR A 254 -1.93 -11.17 -7.18
N ASP A 255 -2.19 -12.47 -6.98
CA ASP A 255 -2.00 -13.18 -5.69
C ASP A 255 -2.77 -12.63 -4.47
N ASN A 256 -3.69 -11.67 -4.65
CA ASN A 256 -4.47 -11.13 -3.54
C ASN A 256 -5.55 -12.13 -3.07
N GLY A 257 -5.83 -12.15 -1.76
CA GLY A 257 -6.49 -13.29 -1.13
C GLY A 257 -8.02 -13.36 -1.25
N ARG A 258 -8.71 -12.30 -1.72
CA ARG A 258 -10.19 -12.32 -1.89
C ARG A 258 -10.68 -11.69 -3.19
N VAL A 259 -9.97 -10.69 -3.71
CA VAL A 259 -10.27 -10.01 -4.98
C VAL A 259 -9.03 -9.21 -5.37
N GLN A 260 -8.73 -9.04 -6.66
CA GLN A 260 -7.61 -8.20 -7.06
C GLN A 260 -7.95 -6.71 -6.86
N VAL A 261 -9.07 -6.27 -7.41
CA VAL A 261 -9.55 -4.89 -7.35
C VAL A 261 -11.01 -4.83 -6.92
N ARG A 262 -11.35 -3.90 -6.02
CA ARG A 262 -12.74 -3.70 -5.60
C ARG A 262 -13.14 -2.24 -5.50
N THR A 263 -14.40 -1.98 -5.83
CA THR A 263 -15.08 -0.70 -5.60
C THR A 263 -16.29 -0.87 -4.69
N GLU A 264 -16.60 0.13 -3.86
CA GLU A 264 -17.76 0.14 -2.98
C GLU A 264 -18.39 1.54 -2.82
N GLY A 265 -19.65 1.61 -2.41
CA GLY A 265 -20.37 2.87 -2.18
C GLY A 265 -20.51 3.70 -3.46
N LEU A 266 -20.08 4.96 -3.40
CA LEU A 266 -20.04 5.87 -4.55
C LEU A 266 -18.63 5.97 -5.17
N GLY A 267 -17.73 5.04 -4.84
CA GLY A 267 -16.38 5.00 -5.36
C GLY A 267 -16.34 4.83 -6.88
N GLU A 268 -15.44 5.55 -7.52
CA GLU A 268 -15.15 5.48 -8.95
C GLU A 268 -13.68 5.11 -9.14
N LEU A 269 -13.42 4.11 -9.97
CA LEU A 269 -12.09 3.64 -10.31
C LEU A 269 -11.93 3.54 -11.82
N GLU A 270 -10.80 4.00 -12.34
CA GLU A 270 -10.38 3.80 -13.72
C GLU A 270 -9.04 3.07 -13.74
N LEU A 271 -8.97 1.96 -14.47
CA LEU A 271 -7.75 1.21 -14.74
C LEU A 271 -7.41 1.39 -16.22
N ALA A 272 -6.18 1.80 -16.52
CA ALA A 272 -5.67 1.94 -17.88
C ALA A 272 -4.38 1.13 -18.03
N ALA A 273 -4.25 0.40 -19.14
CA ALA A 273 -3.07 -0.40 -19.46
C ALA A 273 -2.58 -1.25 -18.27
N SER A 274 -3.52 -1.85 -17.54
CA SER A 274 -3.25 -2.56 -16.27
C SER A 274 -3.55 -4.04 -16.41
N GLU A 275 -2.75 -4.88 -15.78
CA GLU A 275 -2.91 -6.34 -15.76
C GLU A 275 -3.54 -6.79 -14.45
N VAL A 276 -4.60 -7.60 -14.53
CA VAL A 276 -5.34 -8.11 -13.38
C VAL A 276 -5.46 -9.62 -13.52
N ASP A 277 -4.69 -10.36 -12.72
CA ASP A 277 -4.65 -11.82 -12.74
C ASP A 277 -5.72 -12.41 -11.81
N ASP A 278 -6.65 -13.18 -12.36
CA ASP A 278 -7.73 -13.82 -11.62
C ASP A 278 -7.44 -15.26 -11.17
N SER A 279 -6.20 -15.74 -11.34
CA SER A 279 -5.78 -17.10 -11.01
C SER A 279 -5.97 -17.48 -9.54
N THR A 280 -5.81 -16.52 -8.63
CA THR A 280 -5.86 -16.74 -7.17
C THR A 280 -7.11 -16.19 -6.50
N ALA A 281 -7.73 -15.18 -7.10
CA ALA A 281 -8.97 -14.57 -6.64
C ALA A 281 -9.63 -13.78 -7.79
N PRO A 282 -10.95 -13.53 -7.74
CA PRO A 282 -11.63 -12.78 -8.78
C PRO A 282 -10.95 -11.45 -9.11
N ALA A 283 -10.81 -11.13 -10.40
CA ALA A 283 -10.21 -9.86 -10.85
C ALA A 283 -10.92 -8.64 -10.24
N TYR A 284 -12.25 -8.64 -10.24
CA TYR A 284 -13.05 -7.48 -9.88
C TYR A 284 -14.19 -7.82 -8.91
N ARG A 285 -14.50 -6.88 -8.02
CA ARG A 285 -15.77 -6.82 -7.28
C ARG A 285 -16.30 -5.40 -7.31
N THR A 286 -17.45 -5.19 -7.96
CA THR A 286 -18.00 -3.84 -8.15
C THR A 286 -19.29 -3.68 -7.35
N LYS A 287 -19.17 -3.08 -6.17
CA LYS A 287 -20.29 -2.55 -5.38
C LYS A 287 -20.25 -1.03 -5.28
N GLY A 288 -19.34 -0.40 -6.02
CA GLY A 288 -19.19 1.04 -6.14
C GLY A 288 -20.03 1.61 -7.27
N ARG A 289 -19.88 2.91 -7.50
CA ARG A 289 -20.60 3.62 -8.57
C ARG A 289 -20.05 3.27 -9.96
N LYS A 290 -18.72 3.14 -10.09
CA LYS A 290 -18.08 2.97 -11.40
C LYS A 290 -16.74 2.24 -11.29
N LEU A 291 -16.52 1.29 -12.19
CA LEU A 291 -15.21 0.75 -12.51
C LEU A 291 -15.05 0.79 -14.05
N LEU A 292 -14.02 1.45 -14.53
CA LEU A 292 -13.61 1.42 -15.94
C LEU A 292 -12.30 0.65 -16.09
N VAL A 293 -12.20 -0.16 -17.14
CA VAL A 293 -10.96 -0.77 -17.59
C VAL A 293 -10.79 -0.38 -19.06
N ASP A 294 -9.71 0.34 -19.36
CA ASP A 294 -9.41 0.89 -20.69
C ASP A 294 -10.61 1.63 -21.31
N GLY A 295 -11.27 2.45 -20.48
CA GLY A 295 -12.44 3.23 -20.85
C GLY A 295 -13.76 2.45 -20.92
N GLN A 296 -13.74 1.12 -20.74
CA GLN A 296 -14.94 0.27 -20.77
C GLN A 296 -15.48 0.01 -19.37
N PRO A 297 -16.80 0.15 -19.13
CA PRO A 297 -17.38 -0.15 -17.82
C PRO A 297 -17.35 -1.65 -17.53
N ILE A 298 -16.91 -2.01 -16.33
CA ILE A 298 -16.96 -3.37 -15.79
C ILE A 298 -18.08 -3.49 -14.77
N SER A 299 -18.83 -4.59 -14.85
CA SER A 299 -19.81 -4.99 -13.84
C SER A 299 -19.45 -6.39 -13.35
N ALA A 300 -19.08 -6.51 -12.07
CA ALA A 300 -18.70 -7.76 -11.42
C ALA A 300 -19.38 -7.90 -10.04
N PRO A 301 -19.85 -9.11 -9.69
CA PRO A 301 -20.59 -9.36 -8.44
C PRO A 301 -19.79 -9.13 -7.14
#